data_AF-A0A3D8IHR4-F1
#
_entry.id   AF-A0A3D8IHR4-F1
#
_cell.length_a   1.000
_cell.length_b   1.000
_cell.length_c   1.000
_cell.angle_alpha   90.00
_cell.angle_beta   90.00
_cell.angle_gamma   90.00
#
_symmetry.space_group_name_H-M   'P 1'
#
loop_
_entity.id
_entity.type
_entity.pdbx_description
1 polymer ?
#
loop_
_entity_poly.entity_id
_entity_poly.type
_entity_poly.pdbx_seq_one_letter_code
_entity_poly.pdbx_strand_id
1 'polypeptide(L)'
;MINTPSDEEIKKYLVKWDNTYYDAQEKASKYLVKQFPNNTNLNEVIIKISCRDSFYSTQITKNIKYPDMAKHIMDINKKLDLDSKFKRNDLSPKEKAEIINAISKINKDNKEINLYSFATKYCALHNETFVIYDKFVNIVLSYFCNKDKFSSFKKNDLKDYEKLLEILNIFKNYYKLESSFRNIDMYLFLLGKEEFSKKGFKI
;
A
#
# COMPACT_ATOMS: atom_id res chain seq x y z
N MET A 1 -18.69 4.56 18.55
CA MET A 1 -17.49 4.02 19.24
C MET A 1 -16.92 2.95 18.33
N ILE A 2 -15.62 2.97 18.04
CA ILE A 2 -15.01 2.04 17.09
C ILE A 2 -14.81 0.67 17.78
N ASN A 3 -15.34 -0.39 17.15
CA ASN A 3 -15.21 -1.76 17.62
C ASN A 3 -13.74 -2.19 17.71
N THR A 4 -13.43 -3.04 18.70
CA THR A 4 -12.10 -3.64 18.83
C THR A 4 -11.86 -4.57 17.63
N PRO A 5 -10.66 -4.54 17.00
CA PRO A 5 -10.33 -5.45 15.92
C PRO A 5 -10.48 -6.91 16.34
N SER A 6 -11.17 -7.68 15.51
CA SER A 6 -11.25 -9.14 15.56
C SER A 6 -11.43 -9.67 14.14
N ASP A 7 -11.25 -10.97 13.93
CA ASP A 7 -11.51 -11.57 12.61
C ASP A 7 -12.99 -11.45 12.20
N GLU A 8 -13.93 -11.48 13.14
CA GLU A 8 -15.35 -11.22 12.84
C GLU A 8 -15.56 -9.78 12.38
N GLU A 9 -14.91 -8.82 13.03
CA GLU A 9 -15.02 -7.41 12.65
C GLU A 9 -14.40 -7.15 11.27
N ILE A 10 -13.21 -7.70 11.01
CA ILE A 10 -12.58 -7.64 9.68
C ILE A 10 -13.52 -8.25 8.63
N LYS A 11 -14.09 -9.42 8.89
CA LYS A 11 -15.02 -10.09 7.98
C LYS A 11 -16.24 -9.21 7.62
N LYS A 12 -16.80 -8.46 8.57
CA LYS A 12 -17.89 -7.51 8.28
C LYS A 12 -17.46 -6.45 7.28
N TYR A 13 -16.26 -5.91 7.41
CA TYR A 13 -15.72 -4.93 6.46
C TYR A 13 -15.38 -5.54 5.10
N LEU A 14 -14.92 -6.80 5.05
CA LEU A 14 -14.72 -7.51 3.78
C LEU A 14 -16.04 -7.73 3.02
N VAL A 15 -17.13 -8.08 3.72
CA VAL A 15 -18.46 -8.18 3.09
C VAL A 15 -18.93 -6.82 2.54
N LYS A 16 -18.61 -5.72 3.24
CA LYS A 16 -18.87 -4.38 2.72
C LYS A 16 -18.05 -4.13 1.45
N TRP A 17 -16.76 -4.51 1.44
CA TRP A 17 -15.84 -4.32 0.31
C TRP A 17 -16.40 -4.90 -1.00
N ASP A 18 -16.93 -6.12 -0.96
CA ASP A 18 -17.45 -6.83 -2.14
C ASP A 18 -18.59 -6.08 -2.85
N ASN A 19 -19.26 -5.18 -2.14
CA ASN A 19 -20.36 -4.35 -2.65
C ASN A 19 -19.91 -2.91 -3.00
N THR A 20 -18.60 -2.64 -3.00
CA THR A 20 -18.05 -1.33 -3.36
C THR A 20 -17.47 -1.32 -4.78
N TYR A 21 -17.40 -0.13 -5.38
CA TYR A 21 -16.67 0.04 -6.64
C TYR A 21 -15.17 -0.23 -6.51
N TYR A 22 -14.61 -0.25 -5.29
CA TYR A 22 -13.20 -0.57 -5.04
C TYR A 22 -12.90 -2.03 -5.37
N ASP A 23 -13.85 -2.94 -5.15
CA ASP A 23 -13.68 -4.34 -5.54
C ASP A 23 -13.55 -4.48 -7.07
N ALA A 24 -14.43 -3.81 -7.83
CA ALA A 24 -14.35 -3.78 -9.29
C ALA A 24 -13.01 -3.18 -9.78
N GLN A 25 -12.54 -2.11 -9.15
CA GLN A 25 -11.25 -1.48 -9.46
C GLN A 25 -10.06 -2.39 -9.14
N GLU A 26 -10.10 -3.11 -8.01
CA GLU A 26 -9.08 -4.07 -7.61
C GLU A 26 -9.02 -5.24 -8.61
N LYS A 27 -10.17 -5.81 -8.96
CA LYS A 27 -10.28 -6.88 -9.97
C LYS A 27 -9.73 -6.43 -11.33
N ALA A 28 -10.09 -5.23 -11.78
CA ALA A 28 -9.55 -4.65 -13.01
C ALA A 28 -8.03 -4.45 -12.95
N SER A 29 -7.50 -3.99 -11.81
CA SER A 29 -6.06 -3.81 -11.61
C SER A 29 -5.30 -5.13 -11.66
N LYS A 30 -5.83 -6.19 -11.02
CA LYS A 30 -5.25 -7.53 -11.08
C LYS A 30 -5.28 -8.09 -12.51
N TYR A 31 -6.37 -7.86 -13.24
CA TYR A 31 -6.45 -8.23 -14.66
C TYR A 31 -5.37 -7.52 -15.49
N LEU A 32 -5.17 -6.22 -15.26
CA LEU A 32 -4.14 -5.45 -15.95
C LEU A 32 -2.73 -6.00 -15.74
N VAL A 33 -2.35 -6.36 -14.50
CA VAL A 33 -1.04 -6.97 -14.24
C VAL A 33 -0.91 -8.36 -14.86
N LYS A 34 -1.99 -9.13 -14.96
CA LYS A 34 -1.95 -10.41 -15.69
C LYS A 34 -1.64 -10.22 -17.17
N GLN A 35 -2.16 -9.14 -17.80
CA GLN A 35 -1.87 -8.82 -19.19
C GLN A 35 -0.46 -8.24 -19.37
N PHE A 36 0.00 -7.44 -18.41
CA PHE A 36 1.28 -6.72 -18.45
C PHE A 36 2.17 -7.05 -17.23
N PRO A 37 2.62 -8.31 -17.09
CA PRO A 37 3.27 -8.78 -15.87
C PRO A 37 4.64 -8.15 -15.64
N ASN A 38 5.34 -7.73 -16.71
CA ASN A 38 6.72 -7.28 -16.64
C ASN A 38 6.84 -5.75 -16.68
N ASN A 39 7.95 -5.24 -16.15
CA ASN A 39 8.26 -3.81 -16.09
C ASN A 39 9.36 -3.44 -17.10
N THR A 40 9.22 -3.95 -18.32
CA THR A 40 10.21 -3.82 -19.41
C THR A 40 9.69 -3.03 -20.61
N ASN A 41 8.37 -2.85 -20.73
CA ASN A 41 7.74 -2.08 -21.80
C ASN A 41 7.20 -0.75 -21.24
N LEU A 42 7.62 0.37 -21.84
CA LEU A 42 7.26 1.71 -21.38
C LEU A 42 5.74 1.95 -21.38
N ASN A 43 5.05 1.54 -22.44
CA ASN A 43 3.61 1.78 -22.60
C ASN A 43 2.81 0.98 -21.56
N GLU A 44 3.17 -0.29 -21.39
CA GLU A 44 2.55 -1.17 -20.40
C GLU A 44 2.74 -0.64 -18.96
N VAL A 45 3.95 -0.15 -18.64
CA VAL A 45 4.23 0.45 -17.33
C VAL A 45 3.45 1.76 -17.13
N ILE A 46 3.33 2.62 -18.16
CA ILE A 46 2.49 3.83 -18.08
C ILE A 46 1.02 3.47 -17.81
N ILE A 47 0.48 2.45 -18.48
CA ILE A 47 -0.91 2.00 -18.26
C ILE A 47 -1.08 1.49 -16.82
N LYS A 48 -0.15 0.67 -16.31
CA LYS A 48 -0.17 0.22 -14.91
C LYS A 48 -0.16 1.37 -13.90
N ILE A 49 0.73 2.35 -14.10
CA ILE A 49 0.86 3.51 -13.21
C ILE A 49 -0.40 4.37 -13.26
N SER A 50 -0.89 4.71 -14.44
CA SER A 50 -2.07 5.56 -14.61
C SER A 50 -3.34 4.92 -14.04
N CYS A 51 -3.54 3.62 -14.27
CA CYS A 51 -4.62 2.85 -13.65
C CYS A 51 -4.54 2.92 -12.12
N ARG A 52 -3.34 2.70 -11.56
CA ARG A 52 -3.14 2.73 -10.10
C ARG A 52 -3.35 4.13 -9.52
N ASP A 53 -2.85 5.17 -10.20
CA ASP A 53 -3.04 6.56 -9.78
C ASP A 53 -4.50 6.97 -9.77
N SER A 54 -5.25 6.55 -10.80
CA SER A 54 -6.69 6.79 -10.90
C SER A 54 -7.47 6.09 -9.78
N PHE A 55 -7.29 4.77 -9.60
CA PHE A 55 -8.10 4.00 -8.66
C PHE A 55 -7.76 4.27 -7.19
N TYR A 56 -6.49 4.57 -6.88
CA TYR A 56 -6.04 4.77 -5.51
C TYR A 56 -5.74 6.23 -5.15
N SER A 57 -6.02 7.16 -6.06
CA SER A 57 -5.82 8.59 -5.88
C SER A 57 -4.44 8.94 -5.30
N THR A 58 -3.39 8.29 -5.83
CA THR A 58 -2.01 8.49 -5.36
C THR A 58 -1.47 9.88 -5.68
N GLN A 59 -2.13 10.59 -6.60
CA GLN A 59 -1.84 11.96 -7.01
C GLN A 59 -0.39 12.13 -7.48
N ILE A 60 0.15 11.14 -8.17
CA ILE A 60 1.52 11.15 -8.71
C ILE A 60 1.71 12.36 -9.61
N THR A 61 0.69 12.65 -10.44
CA THR A 61 0.66 13.75 -11.41
C THR A 61 0.79 15.15 -10.81
N LYS A 62 0.63 15.30 -9.48
CA LYS A 62 0.94 16.56 -8.79
C LYS A 62 2.43 16.84 -8.72
N ASN A 63 3.28 15.82 -8.82
CA ASN A 63 4.72 15.92 -8.61
C ASN A 63 5.51 15.52 -9.86
N ILE A 64 5.07 14.50 -10.61
CA ILE A 64 5.79 13.98 -11.79
C ILE A 64 4.82 13.48 -12.87
N LYS A 65 5.29 13.39 -14.12
CA LYS A 65 4.50 12.84 -15.24
C LYS A 65 4.61 11.31 -15.29
N TYR A 66 3.58 10.62 -15.79
CA TYR A 66 3.61 9.14 -15.89
C TYR A 66 4.81 8.57 -16.67
N PRO A 67 5.24 9.14 -17.81
CA PRO A 67 6.43 8.62 -18.50
C PRO A 67 7.71 8.71 -17.67
N ASP A 68 7.85 9.74 -16.82
CA ASP A 68 9.02 9.88 -15.94
C ASP A 68 9.01 8.77 -14.87
N MET A 69 7.84 8.52 -14.26
CA MET A 69 7.69 7.44 -13.29
C MET A 69 7.89 6.06 -13.92
N ALA A 70 7.42 5.88 -15.15
CA ALA A 70 7.56 4.61 -15.87
C ALA A 70 9.01 4.30 -16.19
N LYS A 71 9.77 5.28 -16.69
CA LYS A 71 11.22 5.14 -16.91
C LYS A 71 11.96 4.82 -15.61
N HIS A 72 11.62 5.51 -14.52
CA HIS A 72 12.18 5.24 -13.20
C HIS A 72 11.96 3.79 -12.75
N ILE A 73 10.73 3.28 -12.87
CA ILE A 73 10.42 1.88 -12.53
C ILE A 73 11.17 0.90 -13.44
N MET A 74 11.26 1.17 -14.75
CA MET A 74 12.00 0.31 -15.68
C MET A 74 13.50 0.28 -15.37
N ASP A 75 14.09 1.41 -14.99
CA ASP A 75 15.50 1.48 -14.61
C ASP A 75 15.77 0.75 -13.29
N ILE A 76 14.85 0.82 -12.33
CA ILE A 76 14.92 0.01 -11.10
C ILE A 76 14.76 -1.47 -11.43
N ASN A 77 13.84 -1.82 -12.33
CA ASN A 77 13.66 -3.21 -12.78
C ASN A 77 14.97 -3.78 -13.34
N LYS A 78 15.70 -3.02 -14.17
CA LYS A 78 17.02 -3.44 -14.67
C LYS A 78 18.06 -3.63 -13.56
N LYS A 79 18.02 -2.80 -12.51
CA LYS A 79 19.01 -2.83 -11.41
C LYS A 79 18.72 -3.90 -10.36
N LEU A 80 17.45 -4.11 -10.04
CA LEU A 80 17.01 -4.96 -8.93
C LEU A 80 16.27 -6.22 -9.39
N ASP A 81 16.04 -6.42 -10.68
CA ASP A 81 15.25 -7.52 -11.22
C ASP A 81 13.87 -7.62 -10.54
N LEU A 82 13.10 -6.53 -10.61
CA LEU A 82 11.80 -6.42 -9.95
C LEU A 82 10.84 -7.49 -10.45
N ASP A 83 10.85 -7.80 -11.75
CA ASP A 83 9.94 -8.77 -12.35
C ASP A 83 10.13 -10.18 -11.77
N SER A 84 11.37 -10.61 -11.53
CA SER A 84 11.64 -11.88 -10.84
C SER A 84 11.29 -11.80 -9.36
N LYS A 85 11.64 -10.69 -8.68
CA LYS A 85 11.32 -10.51 -7.25
C LYS A 85 9.81 -10.50 -7.00
N PHE A 86 9.00 -9.88 -7.87
CA PHE A 86 7.55 -9.89 -7.71
C PHE A 86 6.91 -11.27 -7.86
N LYS A 87 7.59 -12.25 -8.46
CA LYS A 87 7.12 -13.66 -8.52
C LYS A 87 7.42 -14.45 -7.24
N ARG A 88 8.21 -13.89 -6.31
CA ARG A 88 8.63 -14.54 -5.07
C ARG A 88 7.73 -14.14 -3.90
N ASN A 89 7.15 -15.13 -3.22
CA ASN A 89 6.35 -14.89 -2.02
C ASN A 89 7.18 -14.88 -0.73
N ASP A 90 8.46 -15.24 -0.82
CA ASP A 90 9.40 -15.43 0.28
C ASP A 90 10.37 -14.25 0.47
N LEU A 91 10.09 -13.09 -0.13
CA LEU A 91 10.90 -11.88 0.06
C LEU A 91 10.95 -11.48 1.54
N SER A 92 12.15 -11.30 2.06
CA SER A 92 12.39 -10.80 3.41
C SER A 92 11.87 -9.36 3.58
N PRO A 93 11.58 -8.91 4.82
CA PRO A 93 11.21 -7.52 5.10
C PRO A 93 12.20 -6.51 4.50
N LYS A 94 13.49 -6.80 4.59
CA LYS A 94 14.57 -5.96 4.05
C LYS A 94 14.55 -5.89 2.52
N GLU A 95 14.36 -7.01 1.82
CA GLU A 95 14.21 -7.01 0.34
C GLU A 95 12.98 -6.20 -0.08
N LYS A 96 11.85 -6.34 0.63
CA LYS A 96 10.65 -5.55 0.35
C LYS A 96 10.89 -4.06 0.58
N ALA A 97 11.55 -3.70 1.68
CA ALA A 97 11.89 -2.32 2.00
C ALA A 97 12.84 -1.70 0.96
N GLU A 98 13.83 -2.45 0.47
CA GLU A 98 14.72 -2.02 -0.61
C GLU A 98 13.93 -1.67 -1.88
N ILE A 99 13.03 -2.56 -2.31
CA ILE A 99 12.17 -2.34 -3.49
C ILE A 99 11.31 -1.08 -3.30
N ILE A 100 10.66 -0.94 -2.15
CA ILE A 100 9.80 0.21 -1.84
C ILE A 100 10.59 1.51 -1.83
N ASN A 101 11.77 1.51 -1.21
CA ASN A 101 12.64 2.68 -1.12
C ASN A 101 13.17 3.07 -2.50
N ALA A 102 13.55 2.11 -3.34
CA ALA A 102 13.98 2.37 -4.70
C ALA A 102 12.86 3.01 -5.52
N ILE A 103 11.65 2.40 -5.53
CA ILE A 103 10.53 2.91 -6.32
C ILE A 103 10.05 4.27 -5.80
N SER A 104 10.03 4.48 -4.49
CA SER A 104 9.45 5.69 -3.90
C SER A 104 10.28 6.95 -4.12
N LYS A 105 11.61 6.85 -4.25
CA LYS A 105 12.50 8.02 -4.36
C LYS A 105 12.86 8.28 -5.81
N ILE A 106 12.37 9.39 -6.35
CA ILE A 106 12.68 9.85 -7.71
C ILE A 106 13.28 11.26 -7.65
N ASN A 107 14.37 11.47 -8.40
CA ASN A 107 14.96 12.78 -8.58
C ASN A 107 14.37 13.44 -9.81
N LYS A 108 13.70 14.58 -9.63
CA LYS A 108 13.14 15.39 -10.72
C LYS A 108 13.47 16.86 -10.46
N ASP A 109 14.02 17.53 -11.47
CA ASP A 109 14.35 18.96 -11.42
C ASP A 109 15.18 19.34 -10.17
N ASN A 110 16.22 18.55 -9.89
CA ASN A 110 17.11 18.67 -8.72
C ASN A 110 16.43 18.53 -7.34
N LYS A 111 15.21 17.98 -7.29
CA LYS A 111 14.47 17.70 -6.07
C LYS A 111 14.20 16.21 -5.94
N GLU A 112 14.49 15.65 -4.76
CA GLU A 112 14.00 14.31 -4.42
C GLU A 112 12.50 14.39 -4.08
N ILE A 113 11.71 13.59 -4.78
CA ILE A 113 10.28 13.43 -4.55
C ILE A 113 10.10 12.04 -3.96
N ASN A 114 9.41 11.97 -2.81
CA ASN A 114 9.10 10.73 -2.15
C ASN A 114 7.62 10.34 -2.39
N LEU A 115 7.43 9.30 -3.19
CA LEU A 115 6.14 8.71 -3.57
C LEU A 115 5.87 7.40 -2.81
N TYR A 116 6.23 7.33 -1.52
CA TYR A 116 6.11 6.13 -0.68
C TYR A 116 4.74 5.43 -0.75
N SER A 117 3.65 6.19 -0.64
CA SER A 117 2.30 5.63 -0.70
C SER A 117 1.97 5.04 -2.07
N PHE A 118 2.52 5.59 -3.16
CA PHE A 118 2.41 4.99 -4.48
C PHE A 118 3.26 3.72 -4.59
N ALA A 119 4.51 3.74 -4.12
CA ALA A 119 5.40 2.60 -4.21
C ALA A 119 4.84 1.34 -3.54
N THR A 120 4.28 1.48 -2.33
CA THR A 120 3.62 0.38 -1.60
C THR A 120 2.42 -0.19 -2.37
N LYS A 121 1.60 0.69 -2.94
CA LYS A 121 0.46 0.30 -3.78
C LYS A 121 0.89 -0.37 -5.07
N TYR A 122 1.96 0.11 -5.70
CA TYR A 122 2.48 -0.46 -6.95
C TYR A 122 3.03 -1.86 -6.70
N CYS A 123 3.77 -2.08 -5.61
CA CYS A 123 4.29 -3.40 -5.27
C CYS A 123 3.17 -4.37 -4.89
N ALA A 124 2.20 -3.94 -4.09
CA ALA A 124 1.04 -4.76 -3.73
C ALA A 124 0.16 -5.15 -4.93
N LEU A 125 0.22 -4.38 -6.03
CA LEU A 125 -0.45 -4.71 -7.28
C LEU A 125 0.23 -5.88 -8.02
N HIS A 126 1.56 -5.98 -7.91
CA HIS A 126 2.35 -7.06 -8.54
C HIS A 126 2.47 -8.30 -7.66
N ASN A 127 2.49 -8.11 -6.34
CA ASN A 127 2.66 -9.19 -5.37
C ASN A 127 1.91 -8.86 -4.07
N GLU A 128 0.90 -9.66 -3.74
CA GLU A 128 0.00 -9.43 -2.59
C GLU A 128 0.68 -9.60 -1.22
N THR A 129 1.91 -10.10 -1.16
CA THR A 129 2.69 -10.18 0.09
C THR A 129 3.23 -8.81 0.51
N PHE A 130 3.17 -7.79 -0.33
CA PHE A 130 3.46 -6.41 0.03
C PHE A 130 2.26 -5.76 0.72
N VAL A 131 2.51 -5.13 1.86
CA VAL A 131 1.57 -4.26 2.56
C VAL A 131 1.48 -2.89 1.88
N ILE A 132 0.26 -2.34 1.82
CA ILE A 132 -0.01 -0.99 1.35
C ILE A 132 0.14 0.02 2.50
N TYR A 133 0.72 1.18 2.20
CA TYR A 133 0.65 2.34 3.08
C TYR A 133 -0.21 3.43 2.48
N ASP A 134 -1.13 3.95 3.29
CA ASP A 134 -1.87 5.17 2.99
C ASP A 134 -2.19 5.98 4.26
N LYS A 135 -2.94 7.06 4.08
CA LYS A 135 -3.34 7.92 5.21
C LYS A 135 -4.21 7.18 6.23
N PHE A 136 -5.08 6.26 5.80
CA PHE A 136 -6.01 5.55 6.68
C PHE A 136 -5.30 4.47 7.48
N VAL A 137 -4.31 3.78 6.90
CA VAL A 137 -3.40 2.90 7.66
C VAL A 137 -2.76 3.68 8.81
N ASN A 138 -2.24 4.88 8.54
CA ASN A 138 -1.67 5.74 9.58
C ASN A 138 -2.70 6.14 10.66
N ILE A 139 -3.86 6.65 10.23
CA ILE A 139 -4.92 7.11 11.12
C ILE A 139 -5.42 5.99 12.04
N VAL A 140 -5.76 4.84 11.48
CA VAL A 140 -6.39 3.73 12.21
C VAL A 140 -5.40 3.03 13.13
N LEU A 141 -4.17 2.77 12.67
CA LEU A 141 -3.14 2.20 13.55
C LEU A 141 -2.81 3.15 14.71
N SER A 142 -2.71 4.47 14.44
CA SER A 142 -2.49 5.45 15.51
C SER A 142 -3.64 5.49 16.51
N TYR A 143 -4.89 5.40 16.04
CA TYR A 143 -6.08 5.37 16.89
C TYR A 143 -6.03 4.20 17.88
N PHE A 144 -5.87 2.97 17.37
CA PHE A 144 -5.81 1.77 18.21
C PHE A 144 -4.56 1.75 19.10
N CYS A 145 -3.43 2.27 18.61
CA CYS A 145 -2.22 2.41 19.41
C CYS A 145 -2.46 3.33 20.61
N ASN A 146 -3.21 4.42 20.42
CA ASN A 146 -3.54 5.34 21.50
C ASN A 146 -4.57 4.78 22.48
N LYS A 147 -5.60 4.10 21.96
CA LYS A 147 -6.71 3.51 22.72
C LYS A 147 -6.26 2.31 23.56
N ASP A 148 -5.60 1.36 22.93
CA ASP A 148 -5.35 0.02 23.51
C ASP A 148 -3.87 -0.21 23.86
N LYS A 149 -2.98 0.72 23.48
CA LYS A 149 -1.53 0.65 23.77
C LYS A 149 -0.86 -0.63 23.25
N PHE A 150 -1.30 -1.13 22.09
CA PHE A 150 -0.77 -2.36 21.49
C PHE A 150 0.72 -2.26 21.08
N SER A 151 1.23 -1.03 20.87
CA SER A 151 2.61 -0.76 20.46
C SER A 151 3.04 0.65 20.90
N SER A 152 4.28 1.02 20.60
CA SER A 152 4.83 2.37 20.79
C SER A 152 5.57 2.78 19.51
N PHE A 153 4.92 3.57 18.67
CA PHE A 153 5.49 4.10 17.42
C PHE A 153 5.04 5.52 17.13
N LYS A 154 5.82 6.26 16.34
CA LYS A 154 5.48 7.59 15.83
C LYS A 154 4.86 7.46 14.44
N LYS A 155 4.02 8.42 14.04
CA LYS A 155 3.41 8.46 12.69
C LYS A 155 4.43 8.33 11.54
N ASN A 156 5.66 8.82 11.73
CA ASN A 156 6.74 8.72 10.74
C ASN A 156 7.39 7.32 10.69
N ASP A 157 7.31 6.52 11.75
CA ASP A 157 7.81 5.15 11.73
C ASP A 157 7.03 4.29 10.71
N LEU A 158 5.76 4.60 10.45
CA LEU A 158 4.97 3.93 9.41
C LEU A 158 5.42 4.25 7.97
N LYS A 159 6.32 5.23 7.79
CA LYS A 159 6.96 5.52 6.49
C LYS A 159 8.29 4.79 6.29
N ASP A 160 8.71 4.02 7.29
CA ASP A 160 9.73 3.01 7.17
C ASP A 160 9.02 1.67 6.95
N TYR A 161 9.38 0.97 5.87
CA TYR A 161 8.63 -0.21 5.46
C TYR A 161 8.86 -1.41 6.39
N GLU A 162 10.05 -1.55 6.96
CA GLU A 162 10.35 -2.63 7.90
C GLU A 162 9.58 -2.42 9.20
N LYS A 163 9.58 -1.18 9.70
CA LYS A 163 8.78 -0.80 10.87
C LYS A 163 7.28 -0.93 10.63
N LEU A 164 6.79 -0.59 9.44
CA LEU A 164 5.38 -0.80 9.09
C LEU A 164 4.99 -2.29 9.18
N LEU A 165 5.83 -3.18 8.65
CA LEU A 165 5.61 -4.63 8.74
C LEU A 165 5.66 -5.12 10.19
N GLU A 166 6.62 -4.62 10.98
CA GLU A 166 6.72 -4.93 12.41
C GLU A 166 5.46 -4.50 13.17
N ILE A 167 5.02 -3.25 13.01
CA ILE A 167 3.85 -2.70 13.69
C ILE A 167 2.57 -3.46 13.30
N LEU A 168 2.42 -3.85 12.04
CA LEU A 168 1.28 -4.67 11.61
C LEU A 168 1.31 -6.08 12.19
N ASN A 169 2.49 -6.69 12.34
CA ASN A 169 2.62 -7.96 13.05
C ASN A 169 2.24 -7.82 14.53
N ILE A 170 2.71 -6.75 15.21
CA ILE A 170 2.32 -6.49 16.60
C ILE A 170 0.81 -6.27 16.70
N PHE A 171 0.21 -5.50 15.78
CA PHE A 171 -1.23 -5.30 15.70
C PHE A 171 -1.98 -6.63 15.56
N LYS A 172 -1.55 -7.51 14.63
CA LYS A 172 -2.11 -8.85 14.46
C LYS A 172 -2.03 -9.67 15.75
N ASN A 173 -0.85 -9.74 16.34
CA ASN A 173 -0.61 -10.57 17.53
C ASN A 173 -1.41 -10.08 18.74
N TYR A 174 -1.47 -8.76 18.94
CA TYR A 174 -2.20 -8.15 20.05
C TYR A 174 -3.69 -8.46 19.99
N TYR A 175 -4.31 -8.33 18.81
CA TYR A 175 -5.73 -8.63 18.62
C TYR A 175 -6.01 -10.09 18.22
N LYS A 176 -4.99 -10.96 18.22
CA LYS A 176 -5.08 -12.39 17.85
C LYS A 176 -5.76 -12.61 16.50
N LEU A 177 -5.37 -11.82 15.50
CA LEU A 177 -5.95 -11.83 14.16
C LEU A 177 -5.29 -12.90 13.28
N GLU A 178 -6.08 -13.84 12.77
CA GLU A 178 -5.64 -14.82 11.78
C GLU A 178 -5.73 -14.27 10.35
N SER A 179 -6.50 -13.21 10.13
CA SER A 179 -6.65 -12.54 8.83
C SER A 179 -5.32 -12.18 8.16
N SER A 180 -5.28 -12.32 6.82
CA SER A 180 -4.11 -11.93 6.02
C SER A 180 -3.83 -10.43 6.10
N PHE A 181 -2.59 -10.01 5.82
CA PHE A 181 -2.29 -8.57 5.73
C PHE A 181 -3.13 -7.85 4.69
N ARG A 182 -3.53 -8.53 3.60
CA ARG A 182 -4.41 -7.95 2.60
C ARG A 182 -5.80 -7.66 3.16
N ASN A 183 -6.37 -8.59 3.93
CA ASN A 183 -7.66 -8.40 4.57
C ASN A 183 -7.60 -7.30 5.63
N ILE A 184 -6.51 -7.23 6.39
CA ILE A 184 -6.27 -6.17 7.37
C ILE A 184 -6.15 -4.82 6.66
N ASP A 185 -5.42 -4.72 5.56
CA ASP A 185 -5.33 -3.48 4.77
C ASP A 185 -6.71 -3.01 4.28
N MET A 186 -7.53 -3.90 3.74
CA MET A 186 -8.90 -3.59 3.33
C MET A 186 -9.77 -3.10 4.52
N TYR A 187 -9.63 -3.75 5.67
CA TYR A 187 -10.28 -3.35 6.92
C TYR A 187 -9.84 -1.95 7.37
N LEU A 188 -8.52 -1.69 7.46
CA LEU A 188 -7.97 -0.39 7.87
C LEU A 188 -8.43 0.72 6.92
N PHE A 189 -8.45 0.46 5.61
CA PHE A 189 -8.92 1.42 4.62
C PHE A 189 -10.41 1.75 4.80
N LEU A 190 -11.28 0.74 4.86
CA LEU A 190 -12.72 0.97 4.96
C LEU A 190 -13.12 1.57 6.31
N LEU A 191 -12.56 1.07 7.42
CA LEU A 191 -12.77 1.65 8.74
C LEU A 191 -12.28 3.09 8.79
N GLY A 192 -11.07 3.34 8.28
CA GLY A 192 -10.50 4.68 8.15
C GLY A 192 -11.42 5.63 7.39
N LYS A 193 -11.97 5.16 6.28
CA LYS A 193 -12.90 5.92 5.47
C LYS A 193 -14.24 6.15 6.20
N GLU A 194 -14.81 5.14 6.83
CA GLU A 194 -16.11 5.24 7.52
C GLU A 194 -16.05 6.22 8.70
N GLU A 195 -15.01 6.10 9.53
CA GLU A 195 -14.92 6.82 10.80
C GLU A 195 -14.18 8.17 10.68
N PHE A 196 -13.22 8.31 9.76
CA PHE A 196 -12.29 9.44 9.73
C PHE A 196 -12.32 10.25 8.43
N SER A 197 -13.20 9.95 7.48
CA SER A 197 -13.31 10.75 6.23
C SER A 197 -14.11 12.06 6.37
N LYS A 198 -14.85 12.25 7.47
CA LYS A 198 -15.60 13.50 7.73
C LYS A 198 -14.61 14.64 7.98
N LYS A 199 -14.81 15.78 7.30
CA LYS A 199 -14.01 17.01 7.47
C LYS A 199 -14.02 17.41 8.95
N GLY A 200 -12.89 17.26 9.65
CA GLY A 200 -12.75 17.69 11.04
C GLY A 200 -11.91 16.79 11.95
N PHE A 201 -11.59 15.56 11.53
CA PHE A 201 -10.70 14.72 12.32
C PHE A 201 -9.26 15.25 12.28
N LYS A 202 -8.87 15.98 13.32
CA LYS A 202 -7.46 16.25 13.66
C LYS A 202 -6.99 15.14 14.59
N ILE A 203 -5.90 14.46 14.22
CA ILE A 203 -5.13 13.57 15.10
C ILE A 203 -3.99 14.33 15.71
#